data_AF-A0A2U1KCK4-F1
#
_entry.id   AF-A0A2U1KCK4-F1
#
_cell.length_a   1.000
_cell.length_b   1.000
_cell.length_c   1.000
_cell.angle_alpha   90.00
_cell.angle_beta   90.00
_cell.angle_gamma   90.00
#
_symmetry.space_group_name_H-M   'P 1'
#
loop_
_entity.id
_entity.type
_entity.pdbx_description
1 polymer ?
#
loop_
_entity_poly.entity_id
_entity_poly.type
_entity_poly.pdbx_seq_one_letter_code
_entity_poly.pdbx_strand_id
1 'polypeptide(L)'
;MLGGISITSRLTFNFATALIITPTHPLSIVVCTGAKSEQSSKLAARKYARIIQKLGFSAKFKDFKIQNIVASCDVNFPIQLEGLATGHHAFSSN
;
A
#
# COMPACT_ATOMS: atom_id res chain seq x y z
N MET A 1 3.86 11.08 25.06
CA MET A 1 2.60 10.82 24.32
C MET A 1 2.98 10.34 22.92
N LEU A 2 2.43 9.20 22.51
CA LEU A 2 2.91 8.35 21.42
C LEU A 2 2.87 9.07 20.06
N GLY A 3 4.01 9.05 19.36
CA GLY A 3 4.20 9.66 18.03
C GLY A 3 3.35 8.96 16.98
N GLY A 4 2.16 9.51 16.72
CA GLY A 4 1.31 9.09 15.62
C GLY A 4 1.97 9.35 14.28
N ILE A 5 1.98 8.33 13.42
CA ILE A 5 2.33 8.49 12.01
C ILE A 5 1.31 9.47 11.40
N SER A 6 1.72 10.71 11.17
CA SER A 6 0.85 11.73 10.59
C SER A 6 0.84 11.58 9.06
N ILE A 7 -0.31 11.18 8.51
CA ILE A 7 -0.55 11.26 7.07
C ILE A 7 -0.74 12.73 6.75
N THR A 8 0.25 13.32 6.09
CA THR A 8 0.26 14.77 5.82
C THR A 8 -0.62 15.11 4.62
N SER A 9 -0.60 14.27 3.58
CA SER A 9 -1.34 14.53 2.35
C SER A 9 -1.75 13.24 1.64
N ARG A 10 -2.93 13.27 1.01
CA ARG A 10 -3.40 12.23 0.10
C ARG A 10 -3.43 12.78 -1.32
N LEU A 11 -2.84 12.05 -2.26
CA LEU A 11 -2.89 12.35 -3.68
C LEU A 11 -3.50 11.16 -4.41
N THR A 12 -4.53 11.38 -5.20
CA THR A 12 -5.15 10.34 -6.02
C THR A 12 -4.90 10.65 -7.49
N PHE A 13 -4.32 9.68 -8.21
CA PHE A 13 -4.01 9.81 -9.62
C PHE A 13 -4.26 8.48 -10.34
N ASN A 14 -5.14 8.50 -11.35
CA ASN A 14 -5.60 7.32 -12.08
C ASN A 14 -6.09 6.20 -11.15
N PHE A 15 -5.44 5.03 -11.22
CA PHE A 15 -5.82 3.79 -10.53
C PHE A 15 -5.13 3.59 -9.17
N ALA A 16 -4.36 4.57 -8.70
CA ALA A 16 -3.59 4.44 -7.46
C ALA A 16 -3.78 5.67 -6.56
N THR A 17 -3.65 5.48 -5.25
CA THR A 17 -3.63 6.55 -4.26
C THR A 17 -2.27 6.59 -3.57
N ALA A 18 -1.68 7.76 -3.43
CA ALA A 18 -0.48 8.00 -2.66
C ALA A 18 -0.81 8.67 -1.32
N LEU A 19 -0.17 8.18 -0.26
CA LEU A 19 -0.15 8.78 1.06
C LEU A 19 1.26 9.31 1.31
N ILE A 20 1.37 10.63 1.51
CA ILE A 20 2.61 11.26 1.93
C ILE A 20 2.61 11.26 3.45
N ILE A 21 3.58 10.55 4.02
CA ILE A 21 3.80 10.45 5.45
C ILE A 21 5.06 11.24 5.76
N THR A 22 4.92 12.27 6.59
CA THR A 22 6.06 13.01 7.11
C THR A 22 6.30 12.53 8.53
N PRO A 23 7.31 11.67 8.78
CA PRO A 23 7.70 11.37 10.14
C PRO A 23 8.18 12.66 10.82
N THR A 24 8.31 12.63 12.15
CA THR A 24 8.94 13.70 12.93
C THR A 24 10.42 13.95 12.57
N HIS A 25 11.02 13.12 11.72
CA HIS A 25 12.35 13.26 11.11
C HIS A 25 12.24 13.86 9.69
N PRO A 26 13.29 14.51 9.12
CA PRO A 26 13.20 15.37 7.94
C PRO A 26 13.01 14.63 6.59
N LEU A 27 12.62 13.35 6.61
CA LEU A 27 12.48 12.52 5.41
C LEU A 27 11.04 12.05 5.26
N SER A 28 10.30 12.63 4.33
CA SER A 28 8.96 12.16 3.96
C SER A 28 9.02 10.88 3.14
N ILE A 29 8.10 9.94 3.42
CA ILE A 29 7.92 8.71 2.65
C ILE A 29 6.60 8.77 1.87
N VAL A 30 6.54 8.10 0.73
CA VAL A 30 5.33 8.01 -0.08
C VAL A 30 4.89 6.54 -0.14
N VAL A 31 3.69 6.27 0.35
CA VAL A 31 3.06 4.93 0.26
C VAL A 31 2.04 4.97 -0.86
N CYS A 32 2.20 4.12 -1.87
CA CYS A 32 1.24 3.98 -2.97
C CYS A 32 0.38 2.73 -2.77
N THR A 33 -0.94 2.85 -2.94
CA THR A 33 -1.90 1.74 -2.82
C THR A 33 -2.88 1.73 -4.01
N GLY A 34 -3.54 0.59 -4.25
CA GLY A 34 -4.59 0.45 -5.27
C GLY A 34 -4.14 -0.06 -6.65
N ALA A 35 -2.83 -0.19 -6.89
CA ALA A 35 -2.33 -0.74 -8.15
C ALA A 35 -2.56 -2.26 -8.24
N LYS A 36 -3.02 -2.73 -9.41
CA LYS A 36 -3.31 -4.17 -9.68
C LYS A 36 -2.12 -4.96 -10.20
N SER A 37 -0.99 -4.32 -10.46
CA SER A 37 0.26 -4.99 -10.85
C SER A 37 1.47 -4.23 -10.32
N GLU A 38 2.60 -4.93 -10.17
CA GLU A 38 3.86 -4.32 -9.73
C GLU A 38 4.31 -3.21 -10.70
N GLN A 39 4.20 -3.45 -12.00
CA GLN A 39 4.55 -2.48 -13.04
C GLN A 39 3.72 -1.21 -12.93
N SER A 40 2.40 -1.36 -12.71
CA SER A 40 1.47 -0.25 -12.50
C SER A 40 1.78 0.51 -11.21
N SER A 41 2.14 -0.20 -10.14
CA SER A 41 2.55 0.38 -8.85
C SER A 41 3.81 1.23 -9.01
N LYS A 42 4.84 0.70 -9.67
CA LYS A 42 6.10 1.40 -9.94
C LYS A 42 5.89 2.63 -10.82
N LEU A 43 5.05 2.51 -11.85
CA LEU A 43 4.69 3.65 -12.72
C LEU A 43 3.98 4.75 -11.93
N ALA A 44 2.98 4.39 -11.12
CA ALA A 44 2.25 5.35 -10.27
C ALA A 44 3.20 6.06 -9.30
N ALA A 45 4.05 5.31 -8.60
CA ALA A 45 5.03 5.89 -7.66
C ALA A 45 6.01 6.86 -8.35
N ARG A 46 6.48 6.55 -9.57
CA ARG A 46 7.30 7.48 -10.38
C ARG A 46 6.53 8.75 -10.76
N LYS A 47 5.25 8.64 -11.12
CA LYS A 47 4.41 9.80 -11.42
C LYS A 47 4.23 10.69 -10.19
N TYR A 48 4.00 10.11 -9.02
CA TYR A 48 3.93 10.87 -7.77
C TYR A 48 5.23 11.60 -7.45
N ALA A 49 6.39 10.94 -7.59
CA ALA A 49 7.67 11.61 -7.43
C ALA A 49 7.82 12.80 -8.41
N ARG A 50 7.35 12.66 -9.65
CA ARG A 50 7.37 13.75 -10.64
C ARG A 50 6.41 14.89 -10.29
N ILE A 51 5.23 14.59 -9.74
CA ILE A 51 4.29 15.61 -9.26
C ILE A 51 4.93 16.40 -8.11
N ILE A 52 5.53 15.72 -7.14
CA ILE A 52 6.21 16.36 -6.01
C ILE A 52 7.36 17.27 -6.50
N GLN A 53 8.15 16.81 -7.48
CA GLN A 53 9.18 17.64 -8.12
C GLN A 53 8.59 18.90 -8.78
N LYS A 54 7.47 18.76 -9.48
CA LYS A 54 6.79 19.91 -10.14
C LYS A 54 6.23 20.93 -9.13
N LEU A 55 5.95 20.51 -7.91
CA LEU A 55 5.54 21.40 -6.82
C LEU A 55 6.73 22.15 -6.16
N GLY A 56 7.96 21.94 -6.66
CA GLY A 56 9.16 22.65 -6.18
C GLY A 56 9.95 21.90 -5.10
N PHE A 57 9.56 20.69 -4.73
CA PHE A 57 10.27 19.89 -3.74
C PHE A 57 11.38 19.04 -4.36
N SER A 58 12.50 18.90 -3.66
CA SER A 58 13.62 18.02 -4.07
C SER A 58 13.30 16.55 -3.76
N ALA A 59 12.41 15.95 -4.56
CA ALA A 59 12.08 14.53 -4.45
C ALA A 59 12.96 13.65 -5.37
N LYS A 60 13.50 12.56 -4.80
CA LYS A 60 14.21 11.51 -5.54
C LYS A 60 13.42 10.21 -5.46
N PHE A 61 13.19 9.57 -6.60
CA PHE A 61 12.59 8.24 -6.63
C PHE A 61 13.66 7.20 -6.30
N LYS A 62 13.62 6.64 -5.09
CA LYS A 62 14.54 5.63 -4.58
C LYS A 62 13.79 4.63 -3.71
N ASP A 63 14.42 3.50 -3.43
CA ASP A 63 13.95 2.50 -2.45
C ASP A 63 12.52 1.99 -2.69
N PHE A 64 12.11 1.90 -3.96
CA PHE A 64 10.80 1.34 -4.32
C PHE A 64 10.74 -0.14 -3.95
N LYS A 65 9.80 -0.48 -3.06
CA LYS A 65 9.57 -1.84 -2.60
C LYS A 65 8.08 -2.10 -2.48
N ILE A 66 7.63 -3.25 -2.98
CA ILE A 66 6.28 -3.75 -2.71
C ILE A 66 6.22 -4.23 -1.26
N GLN A 67 5.30 -3.65 -0.49
CA GLN A 67 5.12 -3.98 0.94
C GLN A 67 4.01 -5.01 1.17
N ASN A 68 2.98 -4.97 0.33
CA ASN A 68 1.83 -5.86 0.46
C ASN A 68 1.24 -6.13 -0.93
N ILE A 69 0.72 -7.35 -1.11
CA ILE A 69 -0.06 -7.78 -2.27
C ILE A 69 -1.34 -8.41 -1.73
N VAL A 70 -2.48 -7.91 -2.20
CA VAL A 70 -3.80 -8.46 -1.85
C VAL A 70 -4.39 -9.07 -3.11
N ALA A 71 -4.85 -10.31 -3.02
CA ALA A 71 -5.55 -11.02 -4.07
C ALA A 71 -6.89 -11.53 -3.54
N SER A 72 -7.86 -11.68 -4.44
CA SER A 72 -9.17 -12.27 -4.14
C SER A 72 -9.52 -13.25 -5.24
N CYS A 73 -10.18 -14.34 -4.88
CA CYS A 73 -10.71 -15.34 -5.79
C CYS A 73 -12.12 -15.76 -5.35
N ASP A 74 -12.89 -16.27 -6.31
CA ASP A 74 -14.18 -16.90 -6.08
C ASP A 74 -14.09 -18.38 -6.48
N VAL A 75 -14.52 -19.26 -5.58
CA VAL A 75 -14.46 -20.72 -5.77
C VAL A 75 -15.73 -21.29 -6.37
N ASN A 76 -16.81 -20.51 -6.49
CA ASN A 76 -18.09 -20.93 -7.09
C ASN A 76 -18.78 -22.15 -6.44
N PHE A 77 -18.44 -22.50 -5.20
CA PHE A 77 -19.14 -23.50 -4.38
C PHE A 77 -19.10 -23.12 -2.89
N PRO A 78 -20.07 -23.56 -2.07
CA PRO A 78 -20.09 -23.26 -0.64
C PRO A 78 -18.99 -24.02 0.11
N ILE A 79 -18.35 -23.35 1.09
CA ILE A 79 -17.31 -23.94 1.95
C ILE A 79 -17.87 -24.14 3.37
N GLN A 80 -17.74 -25.34 3.93
CA GLN A 80 -18.09 -25.61 5.33
C GLN A 80 -16.97 -25.18 6.27
N LEU A 81 -17.06 -23.96 6.80
CA LEU A 81 -16.02 -23.36 7.63
C LEU A 81 -15.78 -24.09 8.96
N GLU A 82 -16.81 -24.67 9.57
CA GLU A 82 -16.70 -25.40 10.85
C GLU A 82 -15.83 -26.65 10.74
N GLY A 83 -16.05 -27.45 9.68
CA GLY A 83 -15.25 -28.63 9.38
C GLY A 83 -13.82 -28.25 9.00
N LEU A 84 -13.64 -27.14 8.26
CA LEU A 84 -12.32 -26.61 7.91
C LEU A 84 -11.54 -26.16 9.16
N ALA A 85 -12.16 -25.39 10.05
CA ALA A 85 -11.55 -24.90 11.28
C ALA A 85 -11.13 -26.06 12.21
N THR A 86 -11.98 -27.09 12.31
CA THR A 86 -11.68 -28.28 13.14
C THR A 86 -10.57 -29.14 12.51
N GLY A 87 -10.62 -29.39 11.20
CA GLY A 87 -9.64 -30.21 10.48
C GLY A 87 -8.28 -29.54 10.28
N HIS A 88 -8.22 -28.21 10.31
CA HIS A 88 -7.02 -27.40 10.07
C HIS A 88 -6.78 -26.39 11.20
N HIS A 89 -6.97 -26.81 12.45
CA HIS A 89 -6.75 -25.97 13.63
C HIS A 89 -5.35 -25.34 13.65
N ALA A 90 -4.32 -26.02 13.13
CA ALA A 90 -2.96 -25.49 13.03
C ALA A 90 -2.84 -24.21 12.17
N PHE A 91 -3.83 -23.93 11.32
CA PHE A 91 -3.85 -22.80 10.38
C PHE A 91 -4.98 -21.81 10.65
N SER A 92 -5.73 -21.99 11.73
CA SER A 92 -6.83 -21.12 12.15
C SER A 92 -6.55 -20.59 13.56
N SER A 93 -6.47 -19.27 13.70
CA SER A 93 -6.35 -18.58 14.98
C SER A 93 -7.73 -18.08 15.43
N ASN A 94 -8.13 -18.40 16.66
CA ASN A 94 -9.28 -17.78 17.33
C ASN A 94 -8.95 -16.35 17.78
#